data_AF-A0A5K0YZF6-F1
#
_entry.id   AF-A0A5K0YZF6-F1
#
_cell.length_a   1.000
_cell.length_b   1.000
_cell.length_c   1.000
_cell.angle_alpha   90.00
_cell.angle_beta   90.00
_cell.angle_gamma   90.00
#
_symmetry.space_group_name_H-M   'P 1'
#
loop_
_entity.id
_entity.type
_entity.pdbx_description
1 polymer ?
#
loop_
_entity_poly.entity_id
_entity_poly.type
_entity_poly.pdbx_seq_one_letter_code
_entity_poly.pdbx_strand_id
1 'polypeptide(L)'
;YSIWLDSKLRLQNDPLLILEYFLFRKGHEYAISNHYDRHCVWEEVMQNKRLDKFNHTLIDQQFDFYQADGLKRFNASDSDKLLPS
;
A
#
# COMPACT_ATOMS: atom_id res chain seq x y z
N TYR A 1 10.12 13.53 -5.88
CA TYR A 1 9.17 12.57 -5.30
C TYR A 1 8.19 13.32 -4.43
N SER A 2 6.93 12.90 -4.43
CA SER A 2 5.89 13.44 -3.55
C SER A 2 5.37 12.29 -2.69
N ILE A 3 5.44 12.42 -1.37
CA ILE A 3 4.87 11.46 -0.42
C ILE A 3 3.58 12.09 0.13
N TRP A 4 2.47 11.39 -0.03
CA TRP A 4 1.20 11.76 0.58
C TRP A 4 0.95 10.87 1.79
N LEU A 5 0.81 11.49 2.96
CA LEU A 5 0.58 10.79 4.23
C LEU A 5 -0.81 11.19 4.75
N ASP A 6 -1.68 10.20 4.95
CA ASP A 6 -2.96 10.42 5.64
C ASP A 6 -2.72 10.59 7.16
N SER A 7 -3.55 11.43 7.78
CA SER A 7 -3.58 11.80 9.21
C SER A 7 -3.63 10.64 10.21
N LYS A 8 -3.95 9.43 9.76
CA LYS A 8 -4.00 8.21 10.58
C LYS A 8 -2.75 7.32 10.45
N LEU A 9 -1.83 7.67 9.56
CA LEU A 9 -0.64 6.87 9.29
C LEU A 9 0.43 7.10 10.35
N ARG A 10 0.98 6.03 10.92
CA ARG A 10 2.08 6.06 11.89
C ARG A 10 3.28 5.34 11.32
N LEU A 11 4.43 6.01 11.31
CA LEU A 11 5.71 5.40 10.93
C LEU A 11 6.10 4.37 12.00
N GLN A 12 6.19 3.10 11.61
CA GLN A 12 6.61 2.00 12.49
C GLN A 12 8.14 1.82 12.50
N ASN A 13 8.84 2.37 11.52
CA ASN A 13 10.28 2.26 11.36
C ASN A 13 10.91 3.65 11.16
N ASP A 14 12.24 3.71 11.20
CA ASP A 14 13.00 4.91 10.91
C ASP A 14 12.52 5.53 9.58
N PRO A 15 12.04 6.78 9.57
CA PRO A 15 11.62 7.46 8.35
C PRO A 15 12.69 7.43 7.27
N LEU A 16 13.98 7.57 7.62
CA LEU A 16 15.06 7.54 6.64
C LEU A 16 15.15 6.19 5.92
N LEU A 17 14.90 5.08 6.61
CA LEU A 17 14.91 3.74 6.02
C LEU A 17 13.74 3.55 5.03
N ILE A 18 12.57 4.07 5.38
CA ILE A 18 11.38 4.08 4.52
C ILE A 18 11.65 4.92 3.27
N LEU A 19 12.20 6.12 3.46
CA LEU A 19 12.61 6.99 2.36
C LEU A 19 13.66 6.30 1.49
N GLU A 20 14.65 5.63 2.08
CA GLU A 20 15.68 4.96 1.31
C GLU A 20 15.12 3.82 0.45
N TYR A 21 14.25 3.02 1.04
CA TYR A 21 13.62 1.89 0.37
C TYR A 21 12.66 2.31 -0.76
N PHE A 22 11.84 3.34 -0.52
CA PHE A 22 10.77 3.75 -1.45
C PHE A 22 11.17 4.88 -2.41
N LEU A 23 12.16 5.73 -2.07
CA LEU A 23 12.56 6.86 -2.92
C LEU A 23 13.82 6.59 -3.74
N PHE A 24 14.83 5.89 -3.22
CA PHE A 24 16.08 5.70 -3.97
C PHE A 24 16.01 4.58 -5.02
N ARG A 25 14.91 3.81 -5.08
CA ARG A 25 14.59 2.93 -6.21
C ARG A 25 13.78 3.70 -7.24
N LYS A 26 14.27 3.81 -8.48
CA LYS A 26 13.56 4.50 -9.57
C LYS A 26 12.58 3.56 -10.27
N GLY A 27 11.43 4.07 -10.70
CA GLY A 27 10.44 3.33 -11.50
C GLY A 27 9.51 2.42 -10.70
N HIS A 28 9.26 2.74 -9.42
CA HIS A 28 8.35 1.97 -8.59
C HIS A 28 7.40 2.92 -7.84
N GLU A 29 6.11 2.89 -8.16
CA GLU A 29 5.05 3.41 -7.29
C GLU A 29 4.59 2.29 -6.34
N TYR A 30 4.35 2.62 -5.08
CA TYR A 30 3.95 1.64 -4.07
C TYR A 30 2.67 2.10 -3.39
N ALA A 31 1.63 1.27 -3.44
CA ALA A 31 0.45 1.42 -2.61
C ALA A 31 0.56 0.48 -1.40
N ILE A 32 0.39 1.01 -0.20
CA ILE A 32 0.54 0.27 1.06
C ILE A 32 -0.70 0.51 1.90
N SER A 33 -1.28 -0.54 2.45
CA SER A 33 -2.35 -0.45 3.44
C SER A 33 -2.05 -1.40 4.59
N ASN A 34 -2.04 -0.86 5.81
CA ASN A 34 -2.00 -1.64 7.05
C ASN A 34 -2.91 -0.95 8.07
N HIS A 35 -4.11 -1.50 8.27
CA HIS A 35 -5.16 -0.89 9.06
C HIS A 35 -5.98 -1.93 9.82
N TYR A 36 -5.82 -1.96 11.15
CA TYR A 36 -6.43 -2.94 12.06
C TYR A 36 -6.17 -4.39 11.60
N ASP A 37 -7.18 -5.01 11.02
CA ASP A 37 -7.26 -6.40 10.55
C ASP A 37 -6.89 -6.56 9.07
N ARG A 38 -6.51 -5.48 8.40
CA ARG A 38 -6.20 -5.45 6.96
C ARG A 38 -4.74 -5.09 6.77
N HIS A 39 -3.99 -5.97 6.14
CA HIS A 39 -2.54 -5.87 6.00
C HIS A 39 -2.10 -5.71 4.54
N CYS A 40 -3.05 -5.49 3.62
CA CYS A 40 -2.74 -5.15 2.25
C CYS A 40 -3.86 -4.36 1.54
N VAL A 41 -3.53 -3.76 0.40
CA VAL A 41 -4.46 -2.97 -0.42
C VAL A 41 -5.64 -3.81 -0.92
N TRP A 42 -5.46 -5.11 -1.18
CA TRP A 42 -6.55 -6.02 -1.60
C TRP A 42 -7.65 -6.09 -0.53
N GLU A 43 -7.26 -6.24 0.72
CA GLU A 43 -8.20 -6.31 1.84
C GLU A 43 -8.89 -4.96 2.04
N GLU A 44 -8.17 -3.85 1.86
CA GLU A 44 -8.72 -2.50 1.93
C GLU A 44 -9.73 -2.24 0.80
N VAL A 45 -9.47 -2.68 -0.43
CA VAL A 45 -10.41 -2.61 -1.56
C VAL A 45 -11.71 -3.35 -1.24
N MET A 46 -11.59 -4.61 -0.79
CA MET A 46 -12.74 -5.42 -0.43
C MET A 46 -13.55 -4.78 0.70
N GLN A 47 -12.88 -4.23 1.72
CA GLN A 47 -13.55 -3.59 2.85
C GLN A 47 -14.23 -2.27 2.47
N ASN A 48 -13.61 -1.43 1.63
CA ASN A 48 -14.21 -0.18 1.20
C ASN A 48 -15.49 -0.42 0.37
N LYS A 49 -15.50 -1.46 -0.48
CA LYS A 49 -16.71 -1.90 -1.19
C LYS A 49 -17.75 -2.49 -0.23
N ARG A 50 -17.34 -3.35 0.70
CA ARG A 50 -18.26 -3.97 1.68
C ARG A 50 -18.97 -2.94 2.55
N LEU A 51 -18.28 -1.85 2.88
CA LEU A 51 -18.80 -0.75 3.70
C LEU A 51 -19.48 0.35 2.88
N ASP A 52 -19.53 0.22 1.55
CA ASP A 52 -20.09 1.21 0.61
C ASP A 52 -19.55 2.64 0.86
N LYS A 53 -18.25 2.74 1.19
CA LYS A 53 -17.62 4.02 1.57
C LYS A 53 -17.39 4.94 0.37
N PHE A 54 -17.11 4.33 -0.78
CA PHE A 54 -16.81 5.04 -2.03
C PHE A 54 -17.43 4.29 -3.20
N ASN A 55 -17.62 4.99 -4.31
CA ASN A 55 -18.14 4.39 -5.53
C ASN A 55 -17.27 3.20 -5.96
N HIS A 56 -17.90 2.03 -6.14
CA HIS A 56 -17.19 0.79 -6.45
C HIS A 56 -16.38 0.86 -7.74
N THR A 57 -16.89 1.53 -8.76
CA THR A 57 -16.20 1.70 -10.05
C THR A 57 -14.93 2.52 -9.89
N LEU A 58 -14.95 3.57 -9.06
CA LEU A 58 -13.75 4.37 -8.79
C LEU A 58 -12.71 3.58 -8.00
N ILE A 59 -13.15 2.76 -7.03
CA ILE A 59 -12.26 1.84 -6.29
C ILE A 59 -11.59 0.88 -7.28
N ASP A 60 -12.36 0.29 -8.20
CA ASP A 60 -11.83 -0.63 -9.21
C ASP A 60 -10.82 0.03 -10.14
N GLN A 61 -11.14 1.20 -10.69
CA GLN A 61 -10.24 1.93 -11.57
C GLN A 61 -8.92 2.29 -10.89
N GLN A 62 -8.98 2.73 -9.63
CA GLN A 62 -7.77 3.06 -8.87
C GLN A 62 -6.96 1.81 -8.53
N PHE A 63 -7.63 0.69 -8.22
CA PHE A 63 -6.97 -0.57 -7.95
C PHE A 63 -6.30 -1.16 -9.19
N ASP A 64 -6.98 -1.13 -10.34
CA ASP A 64 -6.44 -1.54 -11.63
C ASP A 64 -5.19 -0.73 -12.00
N PHE A 65 -5.22 0.58 -11.76
CA PHE A 65 -4.05 1.44 -11.95
C PHE A 65 -2.86 0.98 -11.11
N TYR A 66 -3.06 0.70 -9.81
CA TYR A 66 -1.99 0.19 -8.96
C TYR A 66 -1.45 -1.17 -9.44
N GLN A 67 -2.33 -2.08 -9.87
CA GLN A 67 -1.91 -3.36 -10.41
C GLN A 67 -1.10 -3.20 -11.71
N ALA A 68 -1.51 -2.29 -12.59
CA ALA A 68 -0.79 -1.98 -13.83
C ALA A 68 0.59 -1.36 -13.55
N ASP A 69 0.73 -0.58 -12.49
CA ASP A 69 2.02 -0.02 -12.07
C ASP A 69 2.91 -1.02 -11.29
N GLY A 70 2.43 -2.26 -11.10
CA GLY A 70 3.22 -3.36 -10.54
C GLY A 70 2.98 -3.61 -9.06
N LEU A 71 1.89 -3.11 -8.48
CA LEU A 71 1.48 -3.47 -7.13
C LEU A 71 1.28 -4.99 -7.04
N LYS A 72 2.03 -5.63 -6.14
CA LYS A 72 1.90 -7.05 -5.81
C LYS A 72 1.23 -7.22 -4.46
N ARG A 73 0.48 -8.32 -4.31
CA ARG A 73 -0.18 -8.64 -3.04
C ARG A 73 0.89 -8.89 -1.99
N PHE A 74 0.79 -8.18 -0.86
CA PHE A 74 1.68 -8.41 0.26
C PHE A 74 1.54 -9.86 0.74
N ASN A 75 2.68 -10.55 0.83
CA ASN A 75 2.76 -11.91 1.34
C ASN A 75 3.54 -11.90 2.64
N ALA A 76 2.87 -12.20 3.76
CA ALA A 76 3.49 -12.19 5.08
C ALA A 76 4.59 -13.26 5.23
N SER A 77 4.53 -14.34 4.45
CA SER A 77 5.45 -15.49 4.54
C SER A 77 6.57 -15.46 3.49
N ASP A 78 6.68 -14.39 2.73
CA ASP A 78 7.74 -14.25 1.72
C ASP A 78 9.13 -14.16 2.38
N SER A 79 10.03 -15.08 2.03
CA SER A 79 11.38 -15.20 2.58
C SER A 79 12.32 -14.10 2.06
N ASP A 80 12.01 -13.51 0.92
CA ASP A 80 12.81 -12.45 0.28
C ASP A 80 12.31 -11.05 0.66
N LYS A 81 11.53 -10.93 1.74
CA LYS A 81 11.09 -9.61 2.22
C LYS A 81 12.28 -8.74 2.54
N LEU A 82 12.39 -7.67 1.77
CA LEU A 82 13.49 -6.71 1.88
C LEU A 82 13.36 -5.79 3.11
N LEU A 83 12.26 -5.86 3.86
CA LEU A 83 12.07 -5.09 5.09
C LEU A 83 11.78 -6.05 6.26
N PRO A 84 12.63 -6.07 7.31
CA PRO A 84 12.32 -6.80 8.54
C PRO A 84 11.12 -6.15 9.25
N SER A 85 10.28 -7.00 9.85
CA SER A 85 9.17 -6.62 10.72
C SER A 85 9.64 -6.02 12.04
#